data_AF-A0A8K0M5W2-F1
#
_entry.id   AF-A0A8K0M5W2-F1
#
_cell.length_a   1.000
_cell.length_b   1.000
_cell.length_c   1.000
_cell.angle_alpha   90.00
_cell.angle_beta   90.00
_cell.angle_gamma   90.00
#
_symmetry.space_group_name_H-M   'P 1'
#
loop_
_entity.id
_entity.type
_entity.pdbx_description
1 polymer ?
#
loop_
_entity_poly.entity_id
_entity_poly.type
_entity_poly.pdbx_seq_one_letter_code
_entity_poly.pdbx_strand_id
1 'polypeptide(L)'
;MSSGPLISEYISKGIVFFNLLAAQAHMTSRFTPAFSRNLAEKLPQHKRVLFWWAGVSDSGLRVFFVGLNILLSVLLWVPSSRRLGLWIGFSFCFVGLYSDLQLKESFIPHTTLFILCSSALWLAE
;
A
#
# COMPACT_ATOMS: atom_id res chain seq x y z
N MET A 1 1.15 -4.09 -31.62
CA MET A 1 1.51 -4.57 -30.27
C MET A 1 0.60 -3.85 -29.29
N SER A 2 -0.09 -4.55 -28.40
CA SER A 2 -0.92 -3.87 -27.39
C SER A 2 -0.01 -3.14 -26.41
N SER A 3 -0.21 -1.83 -26.25
CA SER A 3 0.54 -1.03 -25.29
C SER A 3 0.11 -1.32 -23.84
N GLY A 4 -1.01 -2.03 -23.64
CA GLY A 4 -1.61 -2.34 -22.34
C GLY A 4 -0.65 -3.03 -21.37
N PRO A 5 -0.10 -4.22 -21.71
CA PRO A 5 0.79 -4.95 -20.81
C PRO A 5 2.03 -4.14 -20.40
N LEU A 6 2.56 -3.33 -21.32
CA LEU A 6 3.69 -2.44 -21.04
C LEU A 6 3.30 -1.32 -20.06
N ILE A 7 2.13 -0.69 -20.23
CA ILE A 7 1.62 0.33 -19.31
C ILE A 7 1.35 -0.28 -17.92
N SER A 8 0.74 -1.47 -17.87
CA SER A 8 0.51 -2.21 -16.62
C SER A 8 1.83 -2.47 -15.87
N GLU A 9 2.89 -2.83 -16.60
CA GLU A 9 4.22 -3.01 -16.02
C GLU A 9 4.78 -1.71 -15.42
N TYR A 10 4.68 -0.57 -16.13
CA TYR A 10 5.14 0.70 -15.60
C TYR A 10 4.36 1.16 -14.36
N ILE A 11 3.03 1.00 -14.37
CA ILE A 11 2.20 1.30 -13.19
C ILE A 11 2.64 0.41 -12.03
N SER A 12 2.82 -0.89 -12.28
CA SER A 12 3.24 -1.85 -11.25
C SER A 12 4.60 -1.48 -10.64
N LYS A 13 5.57 -1.05 -11.46
CA LYS A 13 6.87 -0.54 -10.97
C LYS A 13 6.72 0.72 -10.12
N GLY A 14 5.81 1.62 -10.48
CA GLY A 14 5.48 2.79 -9.67
C GLY A 14 4.91 2.39 -8.30
N ILE A 15 4.02 1.40 -8.27
CA ILE A 15 3.44 0.87 -7.03
C ILE A 15 4.52 0.18 -6.19
N VAL A 16 5.44 -0.58 -6.79
CA VAL A 16 6.61 -1.16 -6.09
C VAL A 16 7.42 -0.07 -5.41
N PHE A 17 7.78 0.98 -6.14
CA PHE A 17 8.56 2.08 -5.58
C PHE A 17 7.85 2.74 -4.38
N PHE A 18 6.54 2.99 -4.49
CA PHE A 18 5.74 3.53 -3.40
C PHE A 18 5.73 2.60 -2.17
N ASN A 19 5.54 1.30 -2.36
CA ASN A 19 5.54 0.33 -1.25
C ASN A 19 6.92 0.29 -0.56
N LEU A 20 8.02 0.33 -1.32
CA LEU A 20 9.36 0.38 -0.75
C LEU A 20 9.60 1.67 0.06
N LEU A 21 9.10 2.81 -0.41
CA LEU A 21 9.14 4.07 0.35
C LEU A 21 8.31 3.99 1.64
N ALA A 22 7.11 3.41 1.60
CA ALA A 22 6.28 3.22 2.79
C ALA A 22 6.94 2.28 3.81
N ALA A 23 7.50 1.15 3.36
CA ALA A 23 8.27 0.24 4.21
C ALA A 23 9.47 0.97 4.84
N GLN A 24 10.23 1.71 4.05
CA GLN A 24 11.35 2.51 4.53
C GLN A 24 10.90 3.54 5.58
N ALA A 25 9.82 4.27 5.33
CA ALA A 25 9.28 5.31 6.21
C ALA A 25 8.81 4.75 7.56
N HIS A 26 8.29 3.52 7.59
CA HIS A 26 7.98 2.83 8.84
C HIS A 26 9.23 2.45 9.66
N MET A 27 10.35 2.13 8.98
CA MET A 27 11.58 1.69 9.64
C MET A 27 12.47 2.86 10.07
N THR A 28 12.52 3.95 9.30
CA THR A 28 13.43 5.07 9.56
C THR A 28 12.93 6.38 8.95
N SER A 29 13.30 7.51 9.58
CA SER A 29 12.98 8.86 9.11
C SER A 29 14.05 9.47 8.22
N ARG A 30 15.16 8.76 7.95
CA ARG A 30 16.34 9.32 7.26
C ARG A 30 16.08 9.80 5.83
N PHE A 31 15.28 9.05 5.05
CA PHE A 31 15.06 9.37 3.64
C PHE A 31 13.74 10.12 3.39
N THR A 32 12.71 9.86 4.18
CA THR A 32 11.37 10.44 4.03
C THR A 32 10.81 10.95 5.36
N PRO A 33 11.45 11.95 6.01
CA PRO A 33 11.15 12.34 7.39
C PRO A 33 9.70 12.80 7.61
N ALA A 34 9.14 13.56 6.67
CA ALA A 34 7.75 14.01 6.75
C ALA A 34 6.76 12.83 6.63
N PHE A 35 7.03 11.89 5.71
CA PHE A 35 6.18 10.73 5.52
C PHE A 35 6.25 9.77 6.71
N SER A 36 7.47 9.51 7.21
CA SER A 36 7.70 8.71 8.41
C SER A 36 6.97 9.28 9.63
N ARG A 37 7.00 10.61 9.82
CA ARG A 37 6.25 11.28 10.89
C ARG A 37 4.74 11.10 10.72
N ASN A 38 4.22 11.32 9.52
CA ASN A 38 2.80 11.12 9.23
C ASN A 38 2.37 9.68 9.57
N LEU A 39 3.11 8.67 9.08
CA LEU A 39 2.82 7.27 9.41
C LEU A 39 2.87 6.99 10.92
N ALA A 40 3.84 7.56 11.65
CA ALA A 40 3.95 7.38 13.09
C ALA A 40 2.77 8.01 13.88
N GLU A 41 2.30 9.18 13.44
CA GLU A 41 1.14 9.86 14.05
C GLU A 41 -0.18 9.15 13.76
N LYS A 42 -0.31 8.57 12.56
CA LYS A 42 -1.52 7.88 12.11
C LYS A 42 -1.65 6.45 12.61
N LEU A 43 -0.53 5.76 12.85
CA LEU A 43 -0.52 4.35 13.24
C LEU A 43 -1.42 4.02 14.44
N PRO A 44 -1.42 4.79 15.56
CA PRO A 44 -2.29 4.51 16.69
C PRO A 44 -3.78 4.69 16.37
N GLN A 45 -4.09 5.61 15.46
CA GLN A 45 -5.45 5.90 15.01
C GLN A 45 -5.98 4.74 14.14
N HIS A 46 -5.18 4.29 13.16
CA HIS A 46 -5.48 3.11 12.35
C HIS A 46 -5.59 1.85 13.18
N LYS A 47 -4.74 1.65 14.19
CA LYS A 47 -4.86 0.54 15.14
C LYS A 47 -6.23 0.54 15.82
N ARG A 48 -6.68 1.69 16.32
CA ARG A 48 -7.99 1.82 16.99
C ARG A 48 -9.16 1.52 16.06
N VAL A 49 -9.08 1.91 14.79
CA VAL A 49 -10.17 1.71 13.84
C VAL A 49 -10.20 0.29 13.28
N LEU A 50 -9.05 -0.22 12.82
CA LEU A 50 -8.97 -1.47 12.05
C LEU A 50 -8.63 -2.69 12.90
N PHE A 51 -7.86 -2.50 13.98
CA PHE A 51 -7.20 -3.60 14.71
C PHE A 51 -7.48 -3.58 16.21
N TRP A 52 -8.51 -2.86 16.67
CA TRP A 52 -8.85 -2.76 18.09
C TRP A 52 -9.12 -4.13 18.73
N TRP A 53 -9.72 -5.03 17.95
CA TRP A 53 -10.07 -6.39 18.37
C TRP A 53 -8.87 -7.34 18.43
N ALA A 54 -7.75 -6.99 17.77
CA ALA A 54 -6.61 -7.88 17.60
C ALA A 54 -5.57 -7.77 18.73
N GLY A 55 -5.69 -6.78 19.63
CA GLY A 55 -4.77 -6.61 20.77
C GLY A 55 -3.31 -6.36 20.39
N VAL A 56 -3.03 -5.98 19.13
CA VAL A 56 -1.66 -5.85 18.60
C VAL A 56 -1.02 -4.54 19.09
N SER A 57 0.25 -4.58 19.46
CA SER A 57 1.02 -3.37 19.82
C SER A 57 1.29 -2.50 18.58
N ASP A 58 1.58 -1.21 18.78
CA ASP A 58 1.94 -0.31 17.66
C ASP A 58 3.20 -0.81 16.93
N SER A 59 4.16 -1.39 17.66
CA SER A 59 5.34 -2.02 17.06
C SER A 59 4.97 -3.25 16.23
N GLY A 60 4.06 -4.10 16.70
CA GLY A 60 3.59 -5.26 15.94
C GLY A 60 2.87 -4.85 14.66
N LEU A 61 2.01 -3.83 14.74
CA LEU A 61 1.28 -3.31 13.58
C LEU A 61 2.24 -2.65 12.57
N ARG A 62 3.27 -1.96 13.04
CA ARG A 62 4.34 -1.42 12.18
C ARG A 62 5.07 -2.52 11.42
N VAL A 63 5.46 -3.60 12.10
CA VAL A 63 6.12 -4.75 11.45
C VAL A 63 5.21 -5.39 10.41
N PHE A 64 3.92 -5.51 10.71
CA PHE A 64 2.92 -6.00 9.76
C PHE A 64 2.88 -5.12 8.49
N PHE A 65 2.78 -3.80 8.63
CA PHE A 65 2.76 -2.91 7.46
C PHE A 65 4.06 -2.95 6.66
N VAL A 66 5.22 -3.02 7.32
CA VAL A 66 6.51 -3.22 6.64
C VAL A 66 6.50 -4.52 5.84
N GLY A 67 6.09 -5.62 6.47
CA GLY A 67 6.00 -6.94 5.83
C GLY A 67 5.04 -6.94 4.63
N LEU A 68 3.87 -6.32 4.77
CA LEU A 68 2.88 -6.20 3.70
C LEU A 68 3.43 -5.42 2.51
N ASN A 69 4.07 -4.27 2.74
CA ASN A 69 4.65 -3.45 1.67
C ASN A 69 5.79 -4.19 0.96
N ILE A 70 6.64 -4.92 1.69
CA ILE A 70 7.70 -5.74 1.09
C ILE A 70 7.10 -6.88 0.27
N LEU A 71 6.10 -7.59 0.81
CA LEU A 71 5.41 -8.66 0.10
C LEU A 71 4.80 -8.16 -1.22
N LEU A 72 4.06 -7.05 -1.17
CA LEU A 72 3.49 -6.43 -2.37
C LEU A 72 4.57 -6.04 -3.37
N SER A 73 5.69 -5.47 -2.90
CA SER A 73 6.82 -5.11 -3.76
C SER A 73 7.38 -6.34 -4.50
N VAL A 74 7.57 -7.46 -3.78
CA VAL A 74 8.07 -8.72 -4.38
C VAL A 74 7.06 -9.27 -5.38
N LEU A 75 5.79 -9.36 -5.02
CA LEU A 75 4.74 -9.91 -5.90
C LEU A 75 4.59 -9.09 -7.18
N LEU A 76 4.65 -7.75 -7.09
CA LEU A 76 4.53 -6.86 -8.25
C LEU A 76 5.77 -6.84 -9.14
N TRP A 77 6.96 -7.05 -8.54
CA TRP A 77 8.22 -7.11 -9.27
C TRP A 77 8.34 -8.36 -10.13
N VAL A 78 7.90 -9.51 -9.61
CA VAL A 78 7.96 -10.81 -10.30
C VAL A 78 6.83 -10.90 -11.33
N PRO A 79 7.11 -11.01 -12.65
CA PRO A 79 6.07 -10.99 -13.68
C PRO A 79 4.98 -12.06 -13.51
N SER A 80 5.35 -13.28 -13.11
CA SER A 80 4.42 -14.39 -12.89
C SER A 80 3.50 -14.21 -11.68
N SER A 81 3.86 -13.34 -10.74
CA SER A 81 3.10 -13.07 -9.50
C SER A 81 2.40 -11.72 -9.51
N ARG A 82 2.67 -10.86 -10.49
CA ARG A 82 2.19 -9.47 -10.53
C ARG A 82 0.67 -9.35 -10.43
N ARG A 83 -0.07 -10.20 -11.14
CA ARG A 83 -1.53 -10.19 -11.09
C ARG A 83 -2.05 -10.44 -9.67
N LEU A 84 -1.44 -11.37 -8.94
CA LEU A 84 -1.75 -11.63 -7.54
C LEU A 84 -1.39 -10.41 -6.67
N GLY A 85 -0.21 -9.81 -6.87
CA GLY A 85 0.20 -8.60 -6.16
C GLY A 85 -0.77 -7.44 -6.37
N LEU A 86 -1.24 -7.22 -7.59
CA LEU A 86 -2.23 -6.19 -7.92
C LEU A 86 -3.59 -6.46 -7.27
N TRP A 87 -4.06 -7.71 -7.26
CA TRP A 87 -5.30 -8.07 -6.57
C TRP A 87 -5.21 -7.86 -5.06
N ILE A 88 -4.10 -8.26 -4.44
CA ILE A 88 -3.87 -8.04 -3.01
C ILE A 88 -3.81 -6.53 -2.72
N GLY A 89 -3.07 -5.77 -3.54
CA GLY A 89 -3.00 -4.31 -3.42
C GLY A 89 -4.37 -3.65 -3.55
N PHE A 90 -5.17 -4.08 -4.52
CA PHE A 90 -6.55 -3.64 -4.71
C PHE A 90 -7.43 -3.93 -3.47
N SER A 91 -7.36 -5.14 -2.91
CA SER A 91 -8.09 -5.49 -1.69
C SER A 91 -7.68 -4.65 -0.48
N PHE A 92 -6.38 -4.40 -0.28
CA PHE A 92 -5.90 -3.56 0.82
C PHE A 92 -6.25 -2.08 0.64
N CYS A 93 -6.46 -1.59 -0.60
CA CYS A 93 -6.97 -0.24 -0.82
C CYS A 93 -8.37 -0.06 -0.21
N PHE A 94 -9.24 -1.09 -0.21
CA PHE A 94 -10.53 -1.01 0.48
C PHE A 94 -10.38 -0.88 1.99
N VAL A 95 -9.43 -1.61 2.59
CA VAL A 95 -9.14 -1.50 4.03
C VAL A 95 -8.65 -0.09 4.36
N GLY A 96 -7.78 0.47 3.53
CA GLY A 96 -7.30 1.84 3.66
C GLY A 96 -8.42 2.88 3.52
N LEU A 97 -9.24 2.79 2.46
CA LEU A 97 -10.40 3.65 2.24
C LEU A 97 -11.38 3.61 3.41
N TYR A 98 -11.68 2.41 3.93
CA TYR A 98 -12.53 2.27 5.11
C TYR A 98 -11.93 2.99 6.31
N SER A 99 -10.62 2.88 6.52
CA SER A 99 -9.96 3.61 7.61
C SER A 99 -10.02 5.12 7.43
N ASP A 100 -9.82 5.64 6.21
CA ASP A 100 -9.90 7.07 5.94
C ASP A 100 -11.30 7.61 6.27
N LEU A 101 -12.35 6.87 5.88
CA LEU A 101 -13.74 7.24 6.17
C LEU A 101 -14.02 7.30 7.67
N GLN A 102 -13.52 6.33 8.44
CA GLN A 102 -13.69 6.29 9.89
C GLN A 102 -12.91 7.40 10.61
N LEU A 103 -11.72 7.73 10.10
CA LEU A 103 -10.85 8.78 10.66
C LEU A 103 -11.18 10.17 10.12
N LYS A 104 -12.12 10.29 9.17
CA LYS A 104 -12.46 11.53 8.44
C LYS A 104 -11.23 12.15 7.76
N GLU A 105 -10.35 11.29 7.24
CA GLU A 105 -9.15 11.69 6.52
C GLU A 105 -9.41 11.84 5.02
N SER A 106 -8.42 12.40 4.31
CA SER A 106 -8.47 12.50 2.86
C SER A 106 -8.44 11.10 2.25
N PHE A 107 -9.46 10.77 1.47
CA PHE A 107 -9.55 9.53 0.70
C PHE A 107 -8.64 9.51 -0.54
N ILE A 108 -7.93 10.62 -0.84
CA ILE A 108 -7.14 10.78 -2.05
C ILE A 108 -6.06 9.70 -2.18
N PRO A 109 -5.20 9.43 -1.18
CA PRO A 109 -4.10 8.46 -1.33
C PRO A 109 -4.61 7.07 -1.69
N HIS A 110 -5.62 6.57 -0.97
CA HIS A 110 -6.15 5.23 -1.22
C HIS A 110 -7.00 5.16 -2.48
N THR A 111 -7.70 6.24 -2.87
CA THR A 111 -8.40 6.30 -4.16
C THR A 111 -7.43 6.29 -5.34
N THR A 112 -6.31 7.02 -5.23
CA THR A 112 -5.25 7.01 -6.25
C THR A 112 -4.65 5.62 -6.39
N LEU A 113 -4.29 4.96 -5.28
CA LEU A 113 -3.76 3.58 -5.32
C LEU A 113 -4.79 2.60 -5.88
N PHE A 114 -6.07 2.76 -5.52
CA PHE A 114 -7.16 1.95 -6.06
C PHE A 114 -7.27 2.07 -7.58
N ILE A 115 -7.23 3.29 -8.12
CA ILE A 115 -7.27 3.54 -9.57
C ILE A 115 -6.04 2.93 -10.24
N LEU A 116 -4.84 3.14 -9.69
CA LEU A 116 -3.61 2.58 -10.26
C LEU A 116 -3.63 1.05 -10.30
N CYS A 117 -4.03 0.38 -9.20
CA CYS A 117 -4.17 -1.07 -9.15
C CYS A 117 -5.22 -1.57 -10.15
N SER A 118 -6.37 -0.91 -10.24
CA SER A 118 -7.46 -1.28 -11.14
C SER A 118 -7.08 -1.11 -12.61
N SER A 119 -6.45 0.01 -12.97
CA SER A 119 -5.94 0.26 -14.31
C SER A 119 -4.84 -0.73 -14.69
N ALA A 120 -3.92 -1.05 -13.78
CA ALA A 120 -2.89 -2.05 -14.03
C ALA A 120 -3.48 -3.46 -14.23
N LEU A 121 -4.53 -3.83 -13.47
CA LEU A 121 -5.25 -5.10 -13.66
C LEU A 121 -5.94 -5.15 -15.02
N TRP A 122 -6.68 -4.11 -15.38
CA TRP A 122 -7.39 -4.01 -16.65
C TRP A 122 -6.44 -4.08 -17.85
N LEU A 123 -5.29 -3.40 -17.77
CA LEU A 123 -4.31 -3.35 -18.84
C LEU A 123 -3.38 -4.57 -18.89
N ALA A 124 -3.44 -5.46 -17.90
CA ALA A 124 -2.69 -6.71 -17.88
C ALA A 124 -3.36 -7.83 -18.71
N GLU A 125 -4.62 -7.62 -19.12
CA GLU A 125 -5.38 -8.48 -20.03
C GLU A 125 -5.06 -8.16 -21.50
#